data_AF-A0A2V2GKE2-F1
#
_entry.id   AF-A0A2V2GKE2-F1
#
_cell.length_a   1.000
_cell.length_b   1.000
_cell.length_c   1.000
_cell.angle_alpha   90.00
_cell.angle_beta   90.00
_cell.angle_gamma   90.00
#
_symmetry.space_group_name_H-M   'P 1'
#
loop_
_entity.id
_entity.type
_entity.pdbx_description
1 polymer ?
#
loop_
_entity_poly.entity_id
_entity_poly.type
_entity_poly.pdbx_seq_one_letter_code
_entity_poly.pdbx_strand_id
1 'polypeptide(L)'
;MDNIELGRRYDGIIERCVAIFEAKTKDYGPTWLFFRDESFVDQLWIKARRIRTLEENGDDSLVGEGRADEYLGIVNYGIIMLMRMQNPELFPSPGEVVADTEAYYKLHLSDMKRAYLDAFAGVKALMERKNHDYGAAWTEMHLHSITDQIIVKLFRMKNIISTGGKLLASEGLDAQISDIINYSIFALLKMSM
;
A
#
# COMPACT_ATOMS: atom_id res chain seq x y z
N MET A 1 -1.31 21.44 -11.42
CA MET A 1 -2.11 20.28 -11.89
C MET A 1 -3.53 20.52 -11.43
N ASP A 2 -4.49 20.61 -12.34
CA ASP A 2 -5.89 20.72 -11.92
C ASP A 2 -6.40 19.36 -11.37
N ASN A 3 -7.56 19.36 -10.71
CA ASN A 3 -8.11 18.14 -10.10
C ASN A 3 -8.47 17.05 -11.13
N ILE A 4 -8.78 17.43 -12.36
CA ILE A 4 -9.14 16.48 -13.43
C ILE A 4 -7.89 15.73 -13.90
N GLU A 5 -6.80 16.46 -14.12
CA GLU A 5 -5.51 15.89 -14.46
C GLU A 5 -4.96 15.01 -13.34
N LEU A 6 -5.08 15.47 -12.08
CA LEU A 6 -4.70 14.68 -10.91
C LEU A 6 -5.45 13.35 -10.86
N GLY A 7 -6.78 13.40 -10.98
CA GLY A 7 -7.62 12.20 -11.00
C GLY A 7 -7.18 11.21 -12.07
N ARG A 8 -6.96 11.68 -13.31
CA ARG A 8 -6.51 10.84 -14.43
C ARG A 8 -5.15 10.19 -14.17
N ARG A 9 -4.17 10.95 -13.67
CA ARG A 9 -2.82 10.41 -13.39
C ARG A 9 -2.83 9.44 -12.21
N TYR A 10 -3.66 9.71 -11.20
CA TYR A 10 -3.88 8.82 -10.07
C TYR A 10 -4.47 7.48 -10.54
N ASP A 11 -5.51 7.53 -11.39
CA ASP A 11 -6.14 6.34 -11.98
C ASP A 11 -5.16 5.53 -12.82
N GLY A 12 -4.29 6.18 -13.59
CA GLY A 12 -3.23 5.49 -14.33
C GLY A 12 -2.22 4.76 -13.44
N ILE A 13 -2.03 5.17 -12.18
CA ILE A 13 -1.22 4.41 -11.20
C ILE A 13 -2.00 3.20 -10.68
N ILE A 14 -3.30 3.37 -10.38
CA ILE A 14 -4.18 2.26 -9.96
C ILE A 14 -4.19 1.18 -11.04
N GLU A 15 -4.37 1.54 -12.31
CA GLU A 15 -4.41 0.60 -13.43
C GLU A 15 -3.13 -0.25 -13.50
N ARG A 16 -1.96 0.36 -13.30
CA ARG A 16 -0.68 -0.38 -13.24
C ARG A 16 -0.64 -1.34 -12.06
N CYS A 17 -1.09 -0.91 -10.88
CA CYS A 17 -1.17 -1.77 -9.70
C CYS A 17 -2.11 -2.96 -9.91
N VAL A 18 -3.29 -2.73 -10.48
CA VAL A 18 -4.26 -3.79 -10.82
C VAL A 18 -3.65 -4.79 -11.80
N ALA A 19 -2.99 -4.32 -12.86
CA ALA A 19 -2.35 -5.20 -13.84
C ALA A 19 -1.27 -6.09 -13.19
N ILE A 20 -0.44 -5.52 -12.31
CA ILE A 20 0.59 -6.26 -11.56
C ILE A 20 -0.05 -7.27 -10.61
N PHE A 21 -1.07 -6.86 -9.86
CA PHE A 21 -1.81 -7.73 -8.94
C PHE A 21 -2.43 -8.93 -9.66
N GLU A 22 -3.10 -8.70 -10.80
CA GLU A 22 -3.70 -9.76 -11.59
C GLU A 22 -2.66 -10.72 -12.17
N ALA A 23 -1.56 -10.20 -12.72
CA ALA A 23 -0.49 -11.03 -13.27
C ALA A 23 0.13 -11.92 -12.18
N LYS A 24 0.52 -11.32 -11.06
CA LYS A 24 1.11 -12.02 -9.92
C LYS A 24 0.18 -13.06 -9.31
N THR A 25 -1.10 -12.74 -9.18
CA THR A 25 -2.10 -13.67 -8.64
C THR A 25 -2.35 -14.83 -9.60
N LYS A 26 -2.21 -14.65 -10.92
CA LYS A 26 -2.25 -15.75 -11.90
C LYS A 26 -1.02 -16.64 -11.83
N ASP A 27 0.16 -16.05 -11.65
CA ASP A 27 1.42 -16.78 -11.65
C ASP A 27 1.55 -17.70 -10.43
N TYR A 28 1.17 -17.21 -9.26
CA TYR A 28 1.43 -17.93 -8.02
C TYR A 28 0.31 -17.85 -6.99
N GLY A 29 -0.91 -17.42 -7.35
CA GLY A 29 -2.06 -17.38 -6.43
C GLY A 29 -1.93 -16.38 -5.27
N PRO A 30 -2.86 -16.42 -4.30
CA PRO A 30 -2.91 -15.46 -3.20
C PRO A 30 -1.96 -15.78 -2.03
N THR A 31 -0.67 -15.97 -2.31
CA THR A 31 0.35 -16.36 -1.30
C THR A 31 0.49 -15.37 -0.15
N TRP A 32 0.05 -14.13 -0.34
CA TRP A 32 -0.02 -13.12 0.71
C TRP A 32 -0.99 -13.47 1.84
N LEU A 33 -1.89 -14.45 1.67
CA LEU A 33 -2.75 -14.98 2.74
C LEU A 33 -1.95 -15.54 3.93
N PHE A 34 -0.74 -16.04 3.68
CA PHE A 34 0.11 -16.61 4.74
C PHE A 34 0.77 -15.54 5.62
N PHE A 35 0.72 -14.25 5.25
CA PHE A 35 1.35 -13.20 6.05
C PHE A 35 0.52 -12.85 7.27
N ARG A 36 1.15 -12.80 8.44
CA ARG A 36 0.60 -12.09 9.59
C ARG A 36 0.65 -10.58 9.37
N ASP A 37 -0.08 -9.81 10.17
CA ASP A 37 -0.07 -8.35 10.07
C ASP A 37 1.35 -7.77 10.22
N GLU A 38 2.15 -8.34 11.14
CA GLU A 38 3.56 -7.96 11.31
C GLU A 38 4.36 -8.19 10.03
N SER A 39 4.12 -9.30 9.35
CA SER A 39 4.80 -9.65 8.11
C SER A 39 4.42 -8.70 6.98
N PHE A 40 3.16 -8.28 6.87
CA PHE A 40 2.75 -7.24 5.91
C PHE A 40 3.47 -5.92 6.18
N VAL A 41 3.51 -5.48 7.44
CA VAL A 41 4.19 -4.24 7.83
C VAL A 41 5.69 -4.32 7.59
N ASP A 42 6.31 -5.49 7.79
CA ASP A 42 7.71 -5.72 7.46
C ASP A 42 7.98 -5.67 5.96
N GLN A 43 7.11 -6.23 5.12
CA GLN A 43 7.23 -6.10 3.66
C GLN A 43 7.21 -4.63 3.24
N LEU A 44 6.27 -3.84 3.77
CA LEU A 44 6.19 -2.41 3.51
C LEU A 44 7.44 -1.66 4.00
N TRP A 45 7.96 -2.02 5.17
CA TRP A 45 9.18 -1.44 5.74
C TRP A 45 10.42 -1.73 4.89
N ILE A 46 10.58 -2.95 4.36
CA ILE A 46 11.70 -3.30 3.49
C ILE A 46 11.74 -2.37 2.27
N LYS A 47 10.58 -2.10 1.67
CA LYS A 47 10.46 -1.20 0.52
C LYS A 47 10.78 0.24 0.86
N ALA A 48 10.18 0.77 1.94
CA ALA A 48 10.44 2.14 2.39
C ALA A 48 11.92 2.34 2.78
N ARG A 49 12.53 1.36 3.45
CA ARG A 49 13.96 1.39 3.78
C ARG A 49 14.81 1.38 2.51
N ARG A 50 14.46 0.57 1.50
CA ARG A 50 15.20 0.54 0.23
C ARG A 50 15.10 1.86 -0.53
N ILE A 51 13.93 2.51 -0.53
CA ILE A 51 13.77 3.85 -1.11
C ILE A 51 14.75 4.82 -0.46
N ARG A 52 14.81 4.84 0.87
CA ARG A 52 15.75 5.70 1.60
C ARG A 52 17.21 5.39 1.28
N THR A 53 17.58 4.10 1.18
CA THR A 53 18.94 3.71 0.76
C THR A 53 19.27 4.22 -0.64
N LEU A 54 18.32 4.15 -1.58
CA LEU A 54 18.49 4.69 -2.94
C LEU A 54 18.60 6.24 -2.93
N GLU A 55 17.86 6.92 -2.05
CA GLU A 55 17.99 8.36 -1.87
C GLU A 55 19.38 8.76 -1.34
N GLU A 56 19.93 7.98 -0.41
CA GLU A 56 21.23 8.23 0.23
C GLU A 56 22.42 7.87 -0.67
N ASN A 57 22.29 6.87 -1.55
CA ASN A 57 23.37 6.39 -2.41
C ASN A 57 23.33 6.94 -3.85
N GLY A 58 22.39 7.86 -4.16
CA GLY A 58 22.29 8.48 -5.48
C GLY A 58 21.65 7.59 -6.55
N ASP A 59 20.65 6.78 -6.16
CA ASP A 59 19.94 5.82 -7.01
C ASP A 59 20.84 4.71 -7.60
N ASP A 60 21.95 4.38 -6.92
CA ASP A 60 22.81 3.25 -7.29
C ASP A 60 22.12 1.92 -6.96
N SER A 61 21.59 1.26 -8.00
CA SER A 61 20.80 0.03 -7.89
C SER A 61 21.47 -1.14 -8.61
N LEU A 62 21.80 -2.17 -7.83
CA LEU A 62 22.42 -3.41 -8.35
C LEU A 62 21.40 -4.45 -8.83
N VAL A 63 20.11 -4.27 -8.53
CA VAL A 63 19.04 -5.22 -8.85
C VAL A 63 18.12 -4.73 -9.97
N GLY A 64 18.44 -3.60 -10.60
CA GLY A 64 17.70 -3.05 -11.74
C GLY A 64 16.37 -2.36 -11.41
N GLU A 65 15.88 -2.47 -10.16
CA GLU A 65 14.69 -1.78 -9.67
C GLU A 65 15.06 -0.43 -9.04
N GLY A 66 14.26 0.61 -9.25
CA GLY A 66 14.45 1.95 -8.68
C GLY A 66 13.45 2.28 -7.57
N ARG A 67 13.44 3.55 -7.15
CA ARG A 67 12.49 4.04 -6.13
C ARG A 67 11.02 3.93 -6.58
N ALA A 68 10.76 4.16 -7.86
CA ALA A 68 9.41 4.06 -8.41
C ALA A 68 8.83 2.64 -8.27
N ASP A 69 9.64 1.60 -8.50
CA ASP A 69 9.23 0.21 -8.32
C ASP A 69 8.89 -0.09 -6.85
N GLU A 70 9.67 0.47 -5.92
CA GLU A 70 9.40 0.29 -4.50
C GLU A 70 8.15 1.04 -4.01
N TYR A 71 7.93 2.26 -4.47
CA TYR A 71 6.68 2.97 -4.19
C TYR A 71 5.47 2.20 -4.72
N LEU A 72 5.57 1.66 -5.95
CA LEU A 72 4.52 0.83 -6.53
C LEU A 72 4.31 -0.46 -5.72
N GLY A 73 5.37 -1.02 -5.18
CA GLY A 73 5.32 -2.12 -4.22
C GLY A 73 4.60 -1.74 -2.93
N ILE A 74 4.90 -0.59 -2.33
CA ILE A 74 4.21 -0.11 -1.11
C ILE A 74 2.70 0.05 -1.36
N VAL A 75 2.31 0.61 -2.51
CA VAL A 75 0.90 0.72 -2.91
C VAL A 75 0.25 -0.66 -2.98
N ASN A 76 0.87 -1.62 -3.68
CA ASN A 76 0.31 -2.97 -3.84
C ASN A 76 0.17 -3.72 -2.51
N TYR A 77 1.23 -3.78 -1.71
CA TYR A 77 1.18 -4.46 -0.41
C TYR A 77 0.22 -3.77 0.56
N GLY A 78 0.15 -2.43 0.51
CA GLY A 78 -0.78 -1.65 1.33
C GLY A 78 -2.24 -1.97 0.97
N ILE A 79 -2.59 -1.98 -0.32
CA ILE A 79 -3.95 -2.32 -0.76
C ILE A 79 -4.31 -3.77 -0.43
N ILE A 80 -3.37 -4.72 -0.60
CA ILE A 80 -3.61 -6.12 -0.22
C ILE A 80 -3.89 -6.24 1.28
N MET A 81 -3.13 -5.54 2.13
CA MET A 81 -3.38 -5.53 3.56
C MET A 81 -4.74 -4.91 3.89
N LEU A 82 -5.07 -3.79 3.25
CA LEU A 82 -6.33 -3.07 3.47
C LEU A 82 -7.56 -3.88 3.04
N MET A 83 -7.55 -4.45 1.83
CA MET A 83 -8.65 -5.28 1.34
C MET A 83 -8.85 -6.51 2.23
N ARG A 84 -7.75 -7.09 2.76
CA ARG A 84 -7.85 -8.21 3.70
C ARG A 84 -8.58 -7.81 4.97
N MET A 85 -8.19 -6.70 5.57
CA MET A 85 -8.78 -6.18 6.80
C MET A 85 -10.26 -5.80 6.62
N GLN A 86 -10.64 -5.33 5.43
CA GLN A 86 -12.00 -4.89 5.13
C GLN A 86 -12.97 -6.03 4.80
N ASN A 87 -12.45 -7.23 4.46
CA ASN A 87 -13.27 -8.37 4.04
C ASN A 87 -12.87 -9.65 4.80
N PRO A 88 -12.94 -9.67 6.14
CA PRO A 88 -12.53 -10.83 6.95
C PRO A 88 -13.35 -12.10 6.68
N GLU A 89 -14.58 -11.96 6.17
CA GLU A 89 -15.43 -13.08 5.75
C GLU A 89 -15.00 -13.69 4.40
N LEU A 90 -14.33 -12.91 3.55
CA LEU A 90 -13.82 -13.37 2.27
C LEU A 90 -12.43 -14.00 2.43
N PHE A 91 -11.59 -13.42 3.28
CA PHE A 91 -10.18 -13.81 3.38
C PHE A 91 -9.89 -14.58 4.67
N PRO A 92 -9.52 -15.87 4.58
CA PRO A 92 -9.15 -16.63 5.77
C PRO A 92 -7.91 -16.03 6.43
N SER A 93 -7.86 -16.10 7.75
CA SER A 93 -6.70 -15.69 8.53
C SER A 93 -5.49 -16.56 8.22
N PRO A 94 -4.25 -16.06 8.43
CA PRO A 94 -3.05 -16.86 8.20
C PRO A 94 -3.03 -18.19 8.98
N GLY A 95 -3.61 -18.21 10.18
CA GLY A 95 -3.72 -19.43 10.99
C GLY A 95 -4.67 -20.45 10.37
N GLU A 96 -5.80 -20.01 9.83
CA GLU A 96 -6.75 -20.88 9.12
C GLU A 96 -6.14 -21.45 7.85
N VAL A 97 -5.40 -20.65 7.08
CA VAL A 97 -4.74 -21.11 5.84
C VAL A 97 -3.61 -22.10 6.13
N VAL A 98 -2.88 -21.93 7.23
CA VAL A 98 -1.86 -22.92 7.66
C VAL A 98 -2.50 -24.21 8.15
N ALA A 99 -3.68 -24.14 8.79
CA ALA A 99 -4.41 -25.31 9.27
C ALA A 99 -5.12 -26.09 8.15
N ASP A 100 -5.66 -25.38 7.14
CA ASP A 100 -6.26 -25.93 5.92
C ASP A 100 -5.68 -25.23 4.69
N THR A 101 -4.60 -25.79 4.14
CA THR A 101 -3.94 -25.23 2.95
C THR A 101 -4.83 -25.31 1.70
N GLU A 102 -5.93 -26.07 1.70
CA GLU A 102 -6.88 -26.05 0.59
C GLU A 102 -7.71 -24.77 0.54
N ALA A 103 -7.86 -24.05 1.67
CA ALA A 103 -8.54 -22.75 1.72
C ALA A 103 -7.93 -21.73 0.74
N TYR A 104 -6.62 -21.85 0.51
CA TYR A 104 -5.85 -21.09 -0.46
C TYR A 104 -6.40 -21.18 -1.90
N TYR A 105 -6.82 -22.37 -2.32
CA TYR A 105 -7.31 -22.62 -3.69
C TYR A 105 -8.78 -22.23 -3.90
N LYS A 106 -9.51 -21.91 -2.81
CA LYS A 106 -10.93 -21.56 -2.86
C LYS A 106 -11.17 -20.09 -3.26
N LEU A 107 -10.13 -19.25 -3.29
CA LEU A 107 -10.25 -17.84 -3.67
C LEU A 107 -10.19 -17.65 -5.18
N HIS A 108 -11.22 -17.02 -5.74
CA HIS A 108 -11.26 -16.64 -7.15
C HIS A 108 -10.65 -15.26 -7.37
N LEU A 109 -9.86 -15.13 -8.44
CA LEU A 109 -9.25 -13.86 -8.84
C LEU A 109 -10.27 -12.73 -9.00
N SER A 110 -11.47 -13.03 -9.48
CA SER A 110 -12.55 -12.05 -9.63
C SER A 110 -12.96 -11.41 -8.30
N ASP A 111 -13.10 -12.20 -7.25
CA ASP A 111 -13.50 -11.70 -5.93
C ASP A 111 -12.36 -10.90 -5.29
N MET A 112 -11.13 -11.39 -5.41
CA MET A 112 -9.94 -10.68 -4.93
C MET A 112 -9.76 -9.35 -5.66
N LYS A 113 -9.92 -9.32 -6.97
CA LYS A 113 -9.84 -8.09 -7.78
C LYS A 113 -10.92 -7.09 -7.39
N ARG A 114 -12.15 -7.54 -7.13
CA ARG A 114 -13.24 -6.67 -6.65
C ARG A 114 -12.85 -6.01 -5.32
N ALA A 115 -12.47 -6.80 -4.31
CA ALA A 115 -12.03 -6.28 -3.02
C ALA A 115 -10.82 -5.33 -3.14
N TYR A 116 -9.89 -5.64 -4.03
CA TYR A 116 -8.72 -4.81 -4.33
C TYR A 116 -9.10 -3.44 -4.91
N LEU A 117 -10.05 -3.40 -5.84
CA LEU A 117 -10.59 -2.15 -6.42
C LEU A 117 -11.41 -1.36 -5.41
N ASP A 118 -12.21 -2.02 -4.58
CA ASP A 118 -13.02 -1.38 -3.54
C ASP A 118 -12.12 -0.70 -2.49
N ALA A 119 -11.03 -1.35 -2.08
CA ALA A 119 -10.01 -0.76 -1.21
C ALA A 119 -9.38 0.49 -1.84
N PHE A 120 -9.05 0.44 -3.14
CA PHE A 120 -8.55 1.60 -3.87
C PHE A 120 -9.54 2.76 -3.93
N ALA A 121 -10.83 2.47 -4.13
CA ALA A 121 -11.88 3.49 -4.13
C ALA A 121 -11.96 4.22 -2.78
N GLY A 122 -11.87 3.48 -1.67
CA GLY A 122 -11.81 4.05 -0.33
C GLY A 122 -10.58 4.96 -0.11
N VAL A 123 -9.40 4.50 -0.54
CA VAL A 123 -8.15 5.28 -0.43
C VAL A 123 -8.18 6.54 -1.29
N LYS A 124 -8.71 6.45 -2.53
CA LYS A 124 -8.86 7.60 -3.43
C LYS A 124 -9.85 8.62 -2.87
N ALA A 125 -10.99 8.18 -2.33
CA ALA A 125 -11.95 9.08 -1.70
C ALA A 125 -11.34 9.79 -0.48
N LEU A 126 -10.50 9.11 0.31
CA LEU A 126 -9.74 9.74 1.40
C LEU A 126 -8.74 10.78 0.86
N MET A 127 -8.03 10.45 -0.20
CA MET A 127 -7.10 11.35 -0.88
C MET A 127 -7.81 12.62 -1.34
N GLU A 128 -8.96 12.51 -2.00
CA GLU A 128 -9.72 13.66 -2.51
C GLU A 128 -10.14 14.61 -1.38
N ARG A 129 -10.64 14.07 -0.26
CA ARG A 129 -11.00 14.87 0.93
C ARG A 129 -9.78 15.56 1.53
N LYS A 130 -8.69 14.82 1.79
CA LYS A 130 -7.47 15.39 2.36
C LYS A 130 -6.82 16.40 1.42
N ASN A 131 -6.79 16.13 0.12
CA ASN A 131 -6.19 17.01 -0.88
C ASN A 131 -6.94 18.35 -0.98
N HIS A 132 -8.27 18.32 -0.86
CA HIS A 132 -9.08 19.53 -0.72
C HIS A 132 -8.71 20.32 0.56
N ASP A 133 -8.70 19.66 1.71
CA ASP A 133 -8.51 20.33 3.01
C ASP A 133 -7.07 20.83 3.23
N TYR A 134 -6.06 20.14 2.70
CA TYR A 134 -4.65 20.51 2.80
C TYR A 134 -4.15 21.33 1.61
N GLY A 135 -5.02 21.74 0.68
CA GLY A 135 -4.64 22.58 -0.47
C GLY A 135 -3.56 21.97 -1.36
N ALA A 136 -3.57 20.65 -1.55
CA ALA A 136 -2.56 19.91 -2.30
C ALA A 136 -1.10 20.13 -1.85
N ALA A 137 -0.86 20.34 -0.55
CA ALA A 137 0.46 20.57 0.04
C ALA A 137 1.54 19.53 -0.34
N TRP A 138 1.15 18.30 -0.67
CA TRP A 138 2.08 17.26 -1.14
C TRP A 138 2.85 17.67 -2.41
N THR A 139 2.30 18.55 -3.24
CA THR A 139 2.94 19.05 -4.46
C THR A 139 4.19 19.89 -4.15
N GLU A 140 4.24 20.53 -2.98
CA GLU A 140 5.36 21.35 -2.51
C GLU A 140 6.36 20.55 -1.64
N MET A 141 6.00 19.34 -1.19
CA MET A 141 6.89 18.51 -0.40
C MET A 141 8.11 18.03 -1.21
N HIS A 142 9.27 17.93 -0.56
CA HIS A 142 10.41 17.20 -1.11
C HIS A 142 10.11 15.70 -1.17
N LEU A 143 10.68 15.01 -2.17
CA LEU A 143 10.42 13.59 -2.37
C LEU A 143 10.88 12.74 -1.18
N HIS A 144 12.07 13.00 -0.63
CA HIS A 144 12.56 12.29 0.57
C HIS A 144 11.67 12.54 1.81
N SER A 145 11.03 13.72 1.91
CA SER A 145 10.08 14.00 3.00
C SER A 145 8.81 13.15 2.88
N ILE A 146 8.41 12.77 1.67
CA ILE A 146 7.32 11.82 1.46
C ILE A 146 7.75 10.43 1.95
N THR A 147 8.98 9.98 1.62
CA THR A 147 9.58 8.75 2.16
C THR A 147 9.57 8.75 3.69
N ASP A 148 9.99 9.84 4.32
CA ASP A 148 10.02 9.96 5.78
C ASP A 148 8.63 9.85 6.42
N GLN A 149 7.59 10.46 5.80
CA GLN A 149 6.22 10.31 6.28
C GLN A 149 5.72 8.86 6.21
N ILE A 150 6.08 8.14 5.14
CA ILE A 150 5.75 6.71 5.00
C ILE A 150 6.42 5.91 6.13
N ILE A 151 7.71 6.16 6.39
CA ILE A 151 8.46 5.49 7.46
C ILE A 151 7.83 5.77 8.83
N VAL A 152 7.50 7.02 9.15
CA VAL A 152 6.83 7.37 10.42
C VAL A 152 5.54 6.59 10.60
N LYS A 153 4.71 6.49 9.55
CA LYS A 153 3.45 5.76 9.59
C LYS A 153 3.66 4.26 9.74
N LEU A 154 4.64 3.67 9.05
CA LEU A 154 5.03 2.27 9.23
C LEU A 154 5.39 1.95 10.69
N PHE A 155 6.14 2.82 11.35
CA PHE A 155 6.45 2.63 12.77
C PHE A 155 5.23 2.82 13.69
N ARG A 156 4.28 3.70 13.33
CA ARG A 156 2.97 3.76 14.03
C ARG A 156 2.23 2.43 13.90
N MET A 157 2.18 1.84 12.70
CA MET A 157 1.54 0.53 12.50
C MET A 157 2.20 -0.56 13.34
N LYS A 158 3.53 -0.61 13.38
CA LYS A 158 4.28 -1.54 14.25
C LYS A 158 3.87 -1.41 15.72
N ASN A 159 3.73 -0.17 16.20
CA ASN A 159 3.31 0.09 17.58
C ASN A 159 1.84 -0.29 17.83
N ILE A 160 0.95 -0.04 16.86
CA ILE A 160 -0.47 -0.44 16.97
C ILE A 160 -0.60 -1.96 17.08
N ILE A 161 0.15 -2.70 16.26
CA ILE A 161 0.12 -4.16 16.27
C ILE A 161 0.70 -4.69 17.60
N SER A 162 1.81 -4.13 18.08
CA SER A 162 2.45 -4.58 19.33
C SER A 162 1.61 -4.33 20.59
N THR A 163 0.71 -3.35 20.57
CA THR A 163 -0.25 -3.10 21.67
C THR A 163 -1.56 -3.90 21.53
N GLY A 164 -1.65 -4.78 20.53
CA GLY A 164 -2.87 -5.54 20.24
C GLY A 164 -4.03 -4.65 19.77
N GLY A 165 -3.72 -3.58 19.03
CA GLY A 165 -4.72 -2.63 18.50
C GLY A 165 -5.27 -1.65 19.53
N LYS A 166 -4.75 -1.61 20.75
CA LYS A 166 -5.20 -0.68 21.80
C LYS A 166 -4.69 0.72 21.51
N LEU A 167 -5.61 1.61 21.16
CA LEU A 167 -5.36 3.02 20.89
C LEU A 167 -6.09 3.89 21.91
N LEU A 168 -5.42 4.92 22.43
CA LEU A 168 -6.01 5.87 23.40
C LEU A 168 -6.71 7.05 22.73
N ALA A 169 -6.14 7.56 21.64
CA ALA A 169 -6.65 8.73 20.91
C ALA A 169 -6.30 8.71 19.41
N SER A 170 -5.54 7.71 18.95
CA SER A 170 -4.96 7.69 17.60
C SER A 170 -5.88 6.99 16.60
N GLU A 171 -5.69 7.30 15.33
CA GLU A 171 -6.34 6.58 14.22
C GLU A 171 -5.85 5.13 14.13
N GLY A 172 -6.74 4.26 13.61
CA GLY A 172 -6.50 2.83 13.43
C GLY A 172 -5.44 2.48 12.38
N LEU A 173 -5.21 1.18 12.25
CA LEU A 173 -4.24 0.61 11.31
C LEU A 173 -4.63 0.90 9.85
N ASP A 174 -5.91 0.84 9.53
CA ASP A 174 -6.52 1.16 8.24
C ASP A 174 -6.21 2.59 7.77
N ALA A 175 -6.30 3.57 8.66
CA ALA A 175 -5.97 4.97 8.37
C ALA A 175 -4.47 5.15 8.08
N GLN A 176 -3.60 4.49 8.84
CA GLN A 176 -2.15 4.55 8.59
C GLN A 176 -1.80 3.90 7.24
N ILE A 177 -2.41 2.76 6.90
CA ILE A 177 -2.23 2.08 5.61
C ILE A 177 -2.69 2.98 4.46
N SER A 178 -3.88 3.54 4.56
CA SER A 178 -4.44 4.42 3.53
C SER A 178 -3.54 5.63 3.26
N ASP A 179 -2.96 6.21 4.32
CA ASP A 179 -2.03 7.32 4.18
C ASP A 179 -0.70 6.93 3.51
N ILE A 180 -0.09 5.78 3.84
CA ILE A 180 1.15 5.36 3.16
C ILE A 180 0.93 5.00 1.70
N ILE A 181 -0.27 4.53 1.33
CA ILE A 181 -0.66 4.30 -0.07
C ILE A 181 -0.71 5.65 -0.79
N ASN A 182 -1.42 6.63 -0.22
CA ASN A 182 -1.53 7.96 -0.82
C ASN A 182 -0.18 8.67 -0.94
N TYR A 183 0.67 8.63 0.09
CA TYR A 183 2.02 9.18 0.01
C TYR A 183 2.86 8.51 -1.08
N SER A 184 2.78 7.18 -1.21
CA SER A 184 3.47 6.46 -2.27
C SER A 184 2.98 6.85 -3.67
N ILE A 185 1.68 7.05 -3.84
CA ILE A 185 1.11 7.53 -5.10
C ILE A 185 1.56 8.97 -5.40
N PHE A 186 1.57 9.85 -4.39
CA PHE A 186 2.09 11.21 -4.55
C PHE A 186 3.56 11.24 -4.96
N ALA A 187 4.39 10.37 -4.39
CA ALA A 187 5.78 10.21 -4.81
C ALA A 187 5.89 9.78 -6.28
N LEU A 188 5.13 8.77 -6.70
CA LEU A 188 5.06 8.31 -8.10
C LEU A 188 4.60 9.42 -9.06
N LEU A 189 3.60 10.21 -8.66
CA LEU A 189 3.14 11.36 -9.42
C LEU A 189 4.26 12.39 -9.55
N LYS A 190 4.92 12.75 -8.45
CA LYS A 190 5.99 13.75 -8.43
C LYS A 190 7.21 13.34 -9.25
N MET A 191 7.56 12.06 -9.26
CA MET A 191 8.66 11.50 -10.07
C MET A 191 8.35 11.45 -11.58
N SER A 192 7.07 11.55 -11.95
CA SER A 192 6.61 11.55 -13.35
C SER A 192 6.16 12.93 -13.83
N MET A 193 6.41 13.99 -13.05
CA MET A 193 6.18 15.38 -13.43
C MET A 193 7.30 15.92 -14.30
#